data_AF-A0A811QKG4-F1
#
_entry.id   AF-A0A811QKG4-F1
#
_cell.length_a   1.000
_cell.length_b   1.000
_cell.length_c   1.000
_cell.angle_alpha   90.00
_cell.angle_beta   90.00
_cell.angle_gamma   90.00
#
_symmetry.space_group_name_H-M   'P 1'
#
loop_
_entity.id
_entity.type
_entity.pdbx_description
1 polymer ?
#
loop_
_entity_poly.entity_id
_entity_poly.type
_entity_poly.pdbx_seq_one_letter_code
_entity_poly.pdbx_strand_id
1 'polypeptide(L)'
;MAAPIEVWEEMIGQPCTMANVLQMHNQRPDIPNVRVYPWDYPSSPIPPGGAKLVVYYKHDENNQDTICWPAPQIMYGNNALAPAPAPTIG
;
A
#
# COMPACT_ATOMS: atom_id res chain seq x y z
N MET A 1 -5.23 -10.23 19.38
CA MET A 1 -5.22 -10.11 17.90
C MET A 1 -4.79 -8.69 17.59
N ALA A 2 -3.65 -8.49 16.94
CA ALA A 2 -3.27 -7.17 16.46
C ALA A 2 -4.22 -6.78 15.32
N ALA A 3 -4.61 -5.51 15.24
CA ALA A 3 -5.38 -5.02 14.11
C ALA A 3 -4.54 -5.20 12.82
N PRO A 4 -5.14 -5.60 11.71
CA PRO A 4 -4.44 -5.71 10.44
C PRO A 4 -3.89 -4.34 10.00
N ILE A 5 -2.70 -4.32 9.43
CA ILE A 5 -2.05 -3.09 8.94
C ILE A 5 -2.80 -2.59 7.72
N GLU A 6 -3.32 -1.36 7.78
CA GLU A 6 -4.03 -0.72 6.65
C GLU A 6 -3.24 0.43 6.02
N VAL A 7 -2.28 1.00 6.75
CA VAL A 7 -1.46 2.15 6.35
C VAL A 7 -0.02 1.93 6.82
N TRP A 8 0.96 2.27 5.97
CA TRP A 8 2.40 2.18 6.27
C TRP A 8 3.01 3.57 6.46
N GLU A 9 2.79 4.20 7.61
CA GLU A 9 3.32 5.54 7.89
C GLU A 9 4.86 5.58 7.90
N GLU A 10 5.50 4.49 8.31
CA GLU A 10 6.97 4.34 8.31
C GLU A 10 7.60 4.40 6.91
N MET A 11 6.80 4.17 5.86
CA MET A 11 7.26 4.18 4.48
C MET A 11 7.34 5.58 3.89
N ILE A 12 6.76 6.60 4.54
CA ILE A 12 6.80 7.98 4.05
C ILE A 12 8.25 8.44 3.90
N GLY A 13 8.63 8.92 2.71
CA GLY A 13 9.98 9.40 2.43
C GLY A 13 11.03 8.30 2.21
N GLN A 14 10.67 7.02 2.36
CA GLN A 14 11.54 5.91 1.99
C GLN A 14 11.56 5.72 0.47
N PRO A 15 12.66 5.20 -0.11
CA PRO A 15 12.72 4.87 -1.53
C PRO A 15 11.60 3.92 -1.95
N CYS A 16 10.86 4.24 -3.02
CA CYS A 16 9.79 3.41 -3.56
C CYS A 16 10.36 2.27 -4.43
N THR A 17 11.09 1.36 -3.80
CA THR A 17 11.72 0.21 -4.47
C THR A 17 10.81 -1.02 -4.47
N MET A 18 11.09 -1.98 -5.37
CA MET A 18 10.37 -3.26 -5.39
C MET A 18 10.50 -4.03 -4.07
N ALA A 19 11.65 -3.95 -3.38
CA ALA A 19 11.86 -4.62 -2.09
C ALA A 19 10.90 -4.09 -1.02
N ASN A 20 10.74 -2.77 -0.95
CA ASN A 20 9.82 -2.12 0.00
C ASN A 20 8.36 -2.45 -0.33
N VAL A 21 7.99 -2.47 -1.60
CA VAL A 21 6.65 -2.91 -2.03
C VAL A 21 6.38 -4.36 -1.65
N LEU A 22 7.37 -5.24 -1.84
CA LEU A 22 7.27 -6.65 -1.48
C LEU A 22 7.14 -6.84 0.05
N GLN A 23 7.85 -6.04 0.85
CA GLN A 23 7.70 -6.05 2.31
C GLN A 23 6.26 -5.74 2.73
N MET A 24 5.65 -4.69 2.16
CA MET A 24 4.25 -4.33 2.46
C MET A 24 3.28 -5.44 2.03
N HIS A 25 3.49 -6.03 0.85
CA HIS A 25 2.70 -7.17 0.39
C HIS A 25 2.83 -8.40 1.30
N ASN A 26 4.03 -8.70 1.80
CA ASN A 26 4.25 -9.84 2.70
C ASN A 26 3.57 -9.66 4.07
N GLN A 27 3.33 -8.42 4.50
CA GLN A 27 2.58 -8.14 5.72
C GLN A 27 1.06 -8.26 5.51
N ARG A 28 0.57 -8.08 4.27
CA ARG A 28 -0.83 -8.20 3.87
C ARG A 28 -0.99 -9.11 2.64
N PRO A 29 -0.61 -10.40 2.74
CA PRO A 29 -0.68 -11.34 1.62
C PRO A 29 -2.14 -11.66 1.23
N ASP A 30 -3.10 -11.30 2.07
CA ASP A 30 -4.54 -11.33 1.80
C ASP A 30 -4.97 -10.32 0.72
N ILE A 31 -4.11 -9.36 0.36
CA ILE A 31 -4.36 -8.34 -0.65
C ILE A 31 -3.58 -8.66 -1.94
N PRO A 32 -4.19 -9.39 -2.91
CA PRO A 32 -3.48 -9.85 -4.10
C PRO A 32 -3.19 -8.73 -5.12
N ASN A 33 -3.82 -7.57 -4.97
CA ASN A 33 -3.71 -6.48 -5.92
C ASN A 33 -2.83 -5.37 -5.33
N VAL A 34 -1.58 -5.31 -5.76
CA VAL A 34 -0.64 -4.25 -5.40
C VAL A 34 -0.42 -3.35 -6.61
N ARG A 35 -0.59 -2.04 -6.44
CA ARG A 35 -0.41 -1.06 -7.52
C ARG A 35 0.43 0.11 -7.04
N VAL A 36 1.34 0.52 -7.92
CA VAL A 36 2.25 1.64 -7.73
C VAL A 36 1.86 2.74 -8.72
N TYR A 37 1.62 3.95 -8.24
CA TYR A 37 1.21 5.09 -9.07
C TYR A 37 2.07 6.33 -8.78
N PRO A 38 2.27 7.22 -9.77
CA PRO A 38 2.70 8.59 -9.48
C PRO A 38 1.70 9.26 -8.52
N TRP A 39 2.18 10.09 -7.59
CA TRP A 39 1.35 10.76 -6.59
C TRP A 39 0.26 11.66 -7.20
N ASP A 40 0.51 12.22 -8.38
CA ASP A 40 -0.40 13.06 -9.14
C ASP A 40 -1.40 12.27 -10.00
N TYR A 41 -1.25 10.93 -10.06
CA TYR A 41 -2.10 10.07 -10.88
C TYR A 41 -3.23 9.44 -10.05
N PRO A 42 -4.50 9.56 -10.49
CA PRO A 42 -5.61 8.93 -9.78
C PRO A 42 -5.48 7.41 -9.82
N SER A 43 -5.68 6.74 -8.67
CA SER A 43 -5.65 5.27 -8.66
C SER A 43 -6.82 4.72 -9.49
N SER A 44 -6.60 3.59 -10.15
CA SER A 44 -7.65 2.92 -10.92
C SER A 44 -8.81 2.49 -10.01
N PRO A 45 -10.06 2.42 -10.52
CA PRO A 45 -11.18 1.97 -9.71
C PRO A 45 -10.95 0.57 -9.14
N ILE A 46 -11.49 0.32 -7.95
CA ILE A 46 -11.37 -0.95 -7.23
C ILE A 46 -12.67 -1.71 -7.48
N PRO A 47 -12.60 -2.99 -7.94
CA PRO A 47 -13.80 -3.78 -8.14
C PRO A 47 -14.58 -3.92 -6.82
N PRO A 48 -15.92 -3.99 -6.86
CA PRO A 48 -16.73 -4.24 -5.68
C PRO A 48 -16.29 -5.51 -4.95
N GLY A 49 -16.24 -5.47 -3.62
CA GLY A 49 -15.74 -6.58 -2.80
C GLY A 49 -14.21 -6.75 -2.80
N GLY A 50 -13.49 -5.98 -3.62
CA GLY A 50 -12.04 -6.06 -3.74
C GLY A 50 -11.30 -5.12 -2.78
N ALA A 51 -10.03 -5.43 -2.56
CA ALA A 51 -9.09 -4.59 -1.84
C ALA A 51 -7.78 -4.47 -2.64
N LYS A 52 -7.09 -3.34 -2.48
CA LYS A 52 -5.88 -3.02 -3.24
C LYS A 52 -4.89 -2.27 -2.38
N LEU A 53 -3.65 -2.76 -2.31
CA LEU A 53 -2.55 -2.00 -1.75
C LEU A 53 -2.11 -0.96 -2.78
N VAL A 54 -2.23 0.31 -2.40
CA VAL A 54 -1.88 1.46 -3.23
C VAL A 54 -0.63 2.12 -2.66
N VAL A 55 0.41 2.14 -3.49
CA VAL A 55 1.68 2.80 -3.19
C VAL A 55 1.80 3.98 -4.14
N TYR A 56 1.87 5.18 -3.59
CA TYR A 56 2.14 6.37 -4.38
C TYR A 56 3.61 6.72 -4.29
N TYR A 57 4.18 7.17 -5.41
CA TYR A 57 5.53 7.70 -5.44
C TYR A 57 5.59 9.12 -5.95
N LYS A 58 6.54 9.89 -5.43
CA LYS A 58 6.94 11.17 -5.99
C LYS A 58 8.46 11.23 -6.09
N HIS A 59 8.95 12.09 -6.96
CA HIS A 59 10.36 12.47 -6.90
C HIS A 59 10.58 13.35 -5.66
N ASP A 60 11.58 12.99 -4.85
CA ASP A 60 12.07 13.86 -3.80
C ASP A 60 12.84 15.03 -4.43
N GLU A 61 12.45 16.24 -4.07
CA GLU A 61 13.02 17.47 -4.64
C GLU A 61 14.46 17.72 -4.15
N ASN A 62 14.89 17.08 -3.06
CA ASN A 62 16.21 17.31 -2.45
C ASN A 62 17.22 16.22 -2.82
N ASN A 63 16.79 14.95 -2.84
CA ASN A 63 17.67 13.79 -3.02
C ASN A 63 17.62 13.16 -4.42
N GLN A 64 16.76 13.67 -5.32
CA GLN A 64 16.51 13.12 -6.66
C GLN A 64 16.00 11.67 -6.69
N ASP A 65 15.76 11.04 -5.54
CA ASP A 65 15.21 9.70 -5.45
C ASP A 65 13.70 9.67 -5.62
N THR A 66 13.17 8.54 -6.08
CA THR A 66 11.73 8.28 -6.07
C THR A 66 11.33 7.73 -4.71
N ILE A 67 10.54 8.49 -3.94
CA ILE A 67 10.13 8.15 -2.58
C ILE A 67 8.64 7.81 -2.51
N CYS A 68 8.26 6.99 -1.54
CA CYS A 68 6.86 6.73 -1.21
C CYS A 68 6.23 8.00 -0.60
N TRP A 69 5.17 8.52 -1.24
CA TRP A 69 4.42 9.67 -0.75
C TRP A 69 3.03 9.76 -1.39
N PRO A 70 1.93 9.91 -0.62
CA PRO A 70 1.83 9.85 0.85
C PRO A 70 2.05 8.41 1.38
N ALA A 71 1.69 8.15 2.65
CA ALA A 71 1.75 6.81 3.22
C ALA A 71 1.03 5.79 2.31
N PRO A 72 1.70 4.68 1.93
CA PRO A 72 1.04 3.57 1.27
C PRO A 72 -0.12 3.06 2.11
N GLN A 73 -1.22 2.69 1.46
CA GLN A 73 -2.43 2.31 2.15
C GLN A 73 -3.24 1.28 1.37
N ILE A 74 -4.08 0.53 2.06
CA ILE A 74 -5.08 -0.33 1.44
C ILE A 74 -6.31 0.50 1.15
N MET A 75 -6.74 0.47 -0.10
CA MET A 75 -8.00 1.03 -0.53
C MET A 75 -8.99 -0.10 -0.80
N TYR A 76 -10.25 0.17 -0.47
CA TYR A 76 -11.34 -0.79 -0.54
C TYR A 76 -12.36 -0.38 -1.60
N GLY A 77 -12.80 -1.35 -2.40
CA GLY A 77 -13.93 -1.19 -3.29
C GLY A 77 -15.24 -1.16 -2.50
N ASN A 78 -16.32 -0.73 -3.16
CA ASN A 78 -17.64 -0.73 -2.53
C ASN A 78 -18.00 -2.16 -2.09
N ASN A 79 -18.59 -2.33 -0.90
CA ASN A 79 -18.89 -3.64 -0.28
C ASN A 79 -17.67 -4.55 -0.01
N ALA A 80 -16.46 -4.01 0.10
CA ALA A 80 -15.33 -4.81 0.56
C ALA A 80 -15.59 -5.35 1.97
N LEU A 81 -15.23 -6.61 2.19
CA LEU A 81 -15.28 -7.22 3.52
C LEU A 81 -14.31 -6.49 4.45
N ALA A 82 -14.71 -6.34 5.72
CA ALA A 82 -13.88 -5.73 6.76
C ALA A 82 -12.48 -6.38 6.79
N PRO A 83 -11.43 -5.62 7.11
CA PRO A 83 -10.05 -6.09 7.01
C PRO A 83 -9.86 -7.38 7.80
N ALA A 84 -9.41 -8.43 7.12
CA ALA A 84 -9.14 -9.71 7.75
C ALA A 84 -7.98 -9.54 8.75
N PRO A 85 -8.05 -10.13 9.96
CA PRO A 85 -6.96 -10.04 10.92
C PRO A 85 -5.67 -10.56 10.29
N ALA A 86 -4.56 -9.85 10.50
CA ALA A 86 -3.27 -10.24 9.96
C ALA A 86 -2.92 -11.68 10.42
N PRO A 87 -2.34 -12.51 9.53
CA PRO A 87 -1.92 -13.86 9.91
C PRO A 87 -0.91 -13.75 11.07
N THR A 88 -1.20 -14.44 12.16
CA THR A 88 -0.25 -14.56 13.27
C THR A 88 0.86 -15.51 12.82
N ILE A 89 2.06 -14.98 12.55
CA ILE A 89 3.26 -15.81 12.43
C ILE A 89 3.56 -16.32 13.84
N GLY A 90 3.38 -17.63 14.05
CA GLY A 90 3.74 -18.36 15.26
C GLY A 90 5.03 -19.13 15.09
#